data_AF-A0A941KY90-F1
#
_entry.id   AF-A0A941KY90-F1
#
_cell.length_a   1.000
_cell.length_b   1.000
_cell.length_c   1.000
_cell.angle_alpha   90.00
_cell.angle_beta   90.00
_cell.angle_gamma   90.00
#
_symmetry.space_group_name_H-M   'P 1'
#
loop_
_entity.id
_entity.type
_entity.pdbx_description
1 polymer ?
#
loop_
_entity_poly.entity_id
_entity_poly.type
_entity_poly.pdbx_seq_one_letter_code
_entity_poly.pdbx_strand_id
1 'polypeptide(L)'
;MKDLQSYFNQKLKSRADRVTRWVIGLSGGLDSVVLLHLAARFLPAGKLLVVNIDHQLQAQSAHWSGFCGRLAGSLNLSFISQKVCVDTGASLEQAARKARYQVFEELLQPGDCLLLAHHLDDQAETMLFRLLRGTGVRGLAGIPDSRMLGQAELYRPLLSITRQELQSWARAEQLEWIEDPSNADLSYDRNYLRHKVLPLLQARWPGFARRWSDTARYFREAEQLHKDLAEIDLQGVGAGAGLDCNALMALSAPRRANLLRFWFLKAGLSIGERHIQSVIKLIAAADDRQPVVQLGGLQLRRYQGTLVLQPEEKLLEWGNRPLTEQGEQTAQGRLDVVHGAGLVGLKSLTGVTLRNRYDGDRCKPVGRGGSCSLKKLFQEHNVPAWQRSSWPVCVVGDEIVALPGICICEGWQSEKKGSGFALKWLPTALSVRGDSDTL
;
A
#
# COMPACT_ATOMS: atom_id res chain seq x y z
N MET A 1 26.77 -33.60 -7.43
CA MET A 1 26.07 -32.47 -6.80
C MET A 1 26.76 -31.19 -7.24
N LYS A 2 26.04 -30.20 -7.75
CA LYS A 2 26.61 -28.84 -7.82
C LYS A 2 26.99 -28.49 -6.39
N ASP A 3 28.21 -27.99 -6.18
CA ASP A 3 28.59 -27.48 -4.87
C ASP A 3 27.60 -26.36 -4.50
N LEU A 4 26.75 -26.64 -3.50
CA LEU A 4 25.70 -25.71 -3.04
C LEU A 4 26.34 -24.39 -2.60
N GLN A 5 27.55 -24.44 -2.04
CA GLN A 5 28.32 -23.26 -1.67
C GLN A 5 28.70 -22.45 -2.91
N SER A 6 29.29 -23.06 -3.93
CA SER A 6 29.62 -22.38 -5.20
C SER A 6 28.39 -21.74 -5.85
N TYR A 7 27.25 -22.43 -5.88
CA TYR A 7 26.00 -21.87 -6.39
C TYR A 7 25.55 -20.66 -5.57
N PHE A 8 25.57 -20.75 -4.24
CA PHE A 8 25.20 -19.67 -3.34
C PHE A 8 26.11 -18.44 -3.54
N ASN A 9 27.42 -18.65 -3.58
CA ASN A 9 28.42 -17.60 -3.80
C ASN A 9 28.15 -16.85 -5.11
N GLN A 10 27.88 -17.59 -6.20
CA GLN A 10 27.54 -17.00 -7.49
C GLN A 10 26.27 -16.13 -7.41
N LYS A 11 25.26 -16.57 -6.66
CA LYS A 11 23.98 -15.84 -6.50
C LYS A 11 24.12 -14.53 -5.73
N LEU A 12 25.10 -14.42 -4.84
CA LEU A 12 25.32 -13.21 -4.04
C LEU A 12 26.38 -12.28 -4.65
N LYS A 13 27.28 -12.79 -5.49
CA LYS A 13 28.39 -12.02 -6.07
C LYS A 13 27.96 -10.70 -6.72
N SER A 14 26.86 -10.69 -7.46
CA SER A 14 26.37 -9.48 -8.15
C SER A 14 25.79 -8.40 -7.21
N ARG A 15 25.58 -8.73 -5.93
CA ARG A 15 24.99 -7.85 -4.91
C ARG A 15 25.99 -7.46 -3.82
N ALA A 16 27.02 -8.27 -3.60
CA ALA A 16 27.99 -8.12 -2.52
C ALA A 16 28.59 -6.71 -2.39
N ASP A 17 28.87 -6.07 -3.52
CA ASP A 17 29.50 -4.74 -3.53
C ASP A 17 28.54 -3.60 -3.17
N ARG A 18 27.22 -3.82 -3.30
CA ARG A 18 26.18 -2.80 -3.06
C ARG A 18 25.55 -2.91 -1.68
N VAL A 19 25.72 -4.05 -1.01
CA VAL A 19 25.09 -4.32 0.28
C VAL A 19 26.01 -3.87 1.42
N THR A 20 25.49 -2.97 2.25
CA THR A 20 26.20 -2.46 3.43
C THR A 20 26.16 -3.48 4.57
N ARG A 21 24.99 -4.11 4.78
CA ARG A 21 24.76 -5.14 5.79
C ARG A 21 23.79 -6.21 5.29
N TRP A 22 24.11 -7.46 5.61
CA TRP A 22 23.32 -8.64 5.29
C TRP A 22 22.53 -9.06 6.51
N VAL A 23 21.22 -9.14 6.38
CA VAL A 23 20.32 -9.60 7.44
C VAL A 23 19.84 -11.00 7.10
N ILE A 24 19.92 -11.95 8.03
CA ILE A 24 19.50 -13.35 7.79
C ILE A 24 18.32 -13.68 8.69
N GLY A 25 17.18 -14.01 8.10
CA GLY A 25 16.03 -14.51 8.84
C GLY A 25 16.24 -15.97 9.28
N LEU A 26 16.45 -16.20 10.57
CA LEU A 26 16.71 -17.52 11.15
C LEU A 26 15.50 -18.03 11.92
N SER A 27 14.88 -19.10 11.43
CA SER A 27 13.76 -19.76 12.11
C SER A 27 14.18 -20.93 13.01
N GLY A 28 15.41 -21.44 12.82
CA GLY A 28 15.89 -22.66 13.46
C GLY A 28 15.60 -23.94 12.68
N GLY A 29 14.69 -23.89 11.68
CA GLY A 29 14.46 -25.00 10.77
C GLY A 29 15.57 -25.19 9.73
N LEU A 30 15.63 -26.40 9.16
CA LEU A 30 16.63 -26.87 8.18
C LEU A 30 17.06 -25.79 7.18
N ASP A 31 16.10 -25.22 6.45
CA ASP A 31 16.40 -24.33 5.32
C ASP A 31 17.10 -23.06 5.79
N SER A 32 16.64 -22.49 6.92
CA SER A 32 17.23 -21.29 7.50
C SER A 32 18.61 -21.52 8.13
N VAL A 33 18.84 -22.73 8.68
CA VAL A 33 20.16 -23.14 9.18
C VAL A 33 21.14 -23.27 8.02
N VAL A 34 20.75 -23.95 6.93
CA VAL A 34 21.59 -24.09 5.73
C VAL A 34 21.93 -22.71 5.15
N LEU A 35 20.94 -21.82 5.02
CA LEU A 35 21.17 -20.45 4.56
C LEU A 35 22.20 -19.72 5.43
N LEU A 36 22.10 -19.83 6.76
CA LEU A 36 23.03 -19.19 7.68
C LEU A 36 24.46 -19.69 7.48
N HIS A 37 24.66 -21.00 7.40
CA HIS A 37 26.00 -21.57 7.22
C HIS A 37 26.61 -21.20 5.86
N LEU A 38 25.82 -21.24 4.78
CA LEU A 38 26.26 -20.81 3.46
C LEU A 38 26.69 -19.33 3.46
N ALA A 39 25.91 -18.47 4.11
CA ALA A 39 26.19 -17.04 4.23
C ALA A 39 27.42 -16.77 5.08
N ALA A 40 27.56 -17.44 6.23
CA ALA A 40 28.70 -17.29 7.14
C ALA A 40 30.03 -17.68 6.50
N ARG A 41 30.02 -18.65 5.58
CA ARG A 41 31.22 -19.08 4.83
C ARG A 41 31.68 -18.11 3.74
N PHE A 42 30.76 -17.29 3.20
CA PHE A 42 31.03 -16.45 2.03
C PHE A 42 31.12 -14.96 2.36
N LEU A 43 30.32 -14.49 3.31
CA LEU A 43 30.18 -13.09 3.64
C LEU A 43 31.00 -12.74 4.88
N PRO A 44 31.52 -11.50 4.99
CA PRO A 44 32.27 -11.08 6.16
C PRO A 44 31.36 -11.00 7.39
N ALA A 45 31.78 -11.64 8.49
CA ALA A 45 31.02 -11.70 9.74
C ALA A 45 30.57 -10.32 10.26
N GLY A 46 31.43 -9.29 10.15
CA GLY A 46 31.12 -7.93 10.56
C GLY A 46 30.01 -7.24 9.75
N LYS A 47 29.57 -7.82 8.63
CA LYS A 47 28.40 -7.36 7.86
C LYS A 47 27.17 -8.24 8.04
N LEU A 48 27.23 -9.31 8.83
CA LEU A 48 26.12 -10.25 9.00
C LEU A 48 25.37 -9.97 10.30
N LEU A 49 24.05 -9.84 10.19
CA LEU A 49 23.12 -9.77 11.31
C LEU A 49 22.11 -10.91 11.20
N VAL A 50 22.07 -11.77 12.21
CA VAL A 50 21.10 -12.86 12.29
C VAL A 50 19.89 -12.40 13.09
N VAL A 51 18.68 -12.63 12.55
CA VAL A 51 17.43 -12.19 13.16
C VAL A 51 16.48 -13.38 13.30
N ASN A 52 16.12 -13.68 14.54
CA ASN A 52 15.03 -14.60 14.85
C ASN A 52 13.77 -13.82 15.20
N ILE A 53 12.61 -14.29 14.74
CA ILE A 53 11.31 -13.72 15.08
C ILE A 53 10.52 -14.80 15.81
N ASP A 54 10.32 -14.57 17.11
CA ASP A 54 9.56 -15.44 17.99
C ASP A 54 8.10 -15.01 17.99
N HIS A 55 7.25 -15.82 17.35
CA HIS A 55 5.81 -15.60 17.25
C HIS A 55 5.03 -15.97 18.52
N GLN A 56 5.68 -16.60 19.51
CA GLN A 56 5.07 -17.02 20.78
C GLN A 56 3.84 -17.95 20.61
N LEU A 57 3.74 -18.64 19.48
CA LEU A 57 2.61 -19.53 19.16
C LEU A 57 2.74 -20.92 19.78
N GLN A 58 3.95 -21.31 20.13
CA GLN A 58 4.27 -22.64 20.66
C GLN A 58 4.95 -22.48 22.01
N ALA A 59 4.65 -23.38 22.96
CA ALA A 59 5.28 -23.37 24.27
C ALA A 59 6.82 -23.51 24.19
N GLN A 60 7.34 -24.14 23.12
CA GLN A 60 8.77 -24.32 22.89
C GLN A 60 9.43 -23.16 22.13
N SER A 61 8.71 -22.09 21.79
CA SER A 61 9.26 -21.01 20.94
C SER A 61 10.48 -20.32 21.58
N ALA A 62 10.49 -20.19 22.91
CA ALA A 62 11.63 -19.67 23.66
C ALA A 62 12.87 -20.57 23.54
N HIS A 63 12.69 -21.90 23.56
CA HIS A 63 13.78 -22.85 23.33
C HIS A 63 14.33 -22.73 21.91
N TRP A 64 13.46 -22.52 20.92
CA TRP A 64 13.87 -22.34 19.53
C TRP A 64 14.66 -21.06 19.28
N SER A 65 14.24 -19.95 19.89
CA SER A 65 15.02 -18.70 19.87
C SER A 65 16.39 -18.89 20.55
N GLY A 66 16.44 -19.62 21.68
CA GLY A 66 17.68 -19.97 22.36
C GLY A 66 18.64 -20.80 21.50
N PHE A 67 18.14 -21.79 20.75
CA PHE A 67 18.92 -22.53 19.76
C PHE A 67 19.50 -21.61 18.68
N CYS A 68 18.67 -20.71 18.13
CA CYS A 68 19.10 -19.76 17.11
C CYS A 68 20.22 -18.84 17.60
N GLY A 69 20.12 -18.35 18.84
CA GLY A 69 21.16 -17.53 19.47
C GLY A 69 22.48 -18.29 19.66
N ARG A 70 22.42 -19.54 20.15
CA ARG A 70 23.62 -20.40 20.28
C ARG A 70 24.28 -20.67 18.92
N LEU A 71 23.47 -20.96 17.90
CA LEU A 71 23.97 -21.22 16.56
C LEU A 71 24.69 -19.99 15.98
N ALA A 72 24.07 -18.81 16.04
CA ALA A 72 24.69 -17.57 15.60
C ALA A 72 25.98 -17.25 16.38
N GLY A 73 25.96 -17.47 17.71
CA GLY A 73 27.13 -17.31 18.57
C GLY A 73 28.29 -18.24 18.20
N SER A 74 28.01 -19.51 17.88
CA SER A 74 29.03 -20.48 17.45
C SER A 74 29.75 -20.08 16.15
N LEU A 75 29.10 -19.26 15.33
CA LEU A 75 29.64 -18.70 14.08
C LEU A 75 30.23 -17.29 14.25
N ASN A 76 30.30 -16.77 15.48
CA ASN A 76 30.73 -15.41 15.81
C ASN A 76 29.94 -14.31 15.07
N LEU A 77 28.61 -14.49 14.96
CA LEU A 77 27.73 -13.56 14.26
C LEU A 77 26.86 -12.76 15.23
N SER A 78 26.56 -11.50 14.89
CA SER A 78 25.60 -10.69 15.63
C SER A 78 24.20 -11.30 15.54
N PHE A 79 23.49 -11.37 16.66
CA PHE A 79 22.16 -11.99 16.75
C PHE A 79 21.17 -11.07 17.45
N ILE A 80 19.96 -10.97 16.90
CA ILE A 80 18.81 -10.31 17.50
C ILE A 80 17.63 -11.28 17.50
N SER A 81 16.92 -11.35 18.62
CA SER A 81 15.62 -12.02 18.70
C SER A 81 14.53 -11.00 18.95
N GLN A 82 13.54 -10.95 18.06
CA GLN A 82 12.36 -10.09 18.21
C GLN A 82 11.14 -10.92 18.56
N LYS A 83 10.45 -10.55 19.64
CA LYS A 83 9.21 -11.19 20.04
C LYS A 83 8.03 -10.43 19.45
N VAL A 84 7.10 -11.15 18.83
CA VAL A 84 5.85 -10.58 18.32
C VAL A 84 4.66 -11.25 18.97
N CYS A 85 3.61 -10.47 19.20
CA CYS A 85 2.30 -10.99 19.56
C CYS A 85 1.47 -11.10 18.28
N VAL A 86 0.91 -12.27 18.02
CA VAL A 86 0.05 -12.52 16.85
C VAL A 86 -1.37 -12.76 17.36
N ASP A 87 -2.32 -11.95 16.89
CA ASP A 87 -3.73 -12.16 17.19
C ASP A 87 -4.22 -13.45 16.52
N THR A 88 -4.90 -14.31 17.28
CA THR A 88 -5.26 -15.69 16.91
C THR A 88 -6.54 -15.80 16.08
N GLY A 89 -6.89 -14.76 15.33
CA GLY A 89 -8.05 -14.73 14.45
C GLY A 89 -7.99 -15.71 13.27
N ALA A 90 -9.00 -15.66 12.39
CA ALA A 90 -9.31 -16.65 11.33
C ALA A 90 -8.22 -16.96 10.28
N SER A 91 -7.01 -16.39 10.38
CA SER A 91 -5.87 -16.77 9.55
C SER A 91 -4.53 -16.60 10.28
N LEU A 92 -4.29 -17.42 11.31
CA LEU A 92 -3.06 -17.40 12.12
C LEU A 92 -1.78 -17.34 11.28
N GLU A 93 -1.69 -18.14 10.21
CA GLU A 93 -0.53 -18.16 9.32
C GLU A 93 -0.30 -16.82 8.60
N GLN A 94 -1.39 -16.18 8.15
CA GLN A 94 -1.33 -14.88 7.49
C GLN A 94 -0.98 -13.76 8.48
N ALA A 95 -1.56 -13.81 9.70
CA ALA A 95 -1.27 -12.87 10.77
C ALA A 95 0.20 -12.97 11.22
N ALA A 96 0.71 -14.18 11.45
CA ALA A 96 2.11 -14.42 11.79
C ALA A 96 3.03 -13.97 10.66
N ARG A 97 2.68 -14.27 9.40
CA ARG A 97 3.43 -13.79 8.24
C ARG A 97 3.48 -12.26 8.17
N LYS A 98 2.36 -11.57 8.43
CA LYS A 98 2.30 -10.10 8.45
C LYS A 98 3.17 -9.52 9.56
N ALA A 99 3.02 -10.00 10.79
CA ALA A 99 3.83 -9.57 11.94
C ALA A 99 5.33 -9.76 11.68
N ARG A 100 5.72 -10.90 11.08
CA ARG A 100 7.10 -11.17 10.69
C ARG A 100 7.67 -10.12 9.72
N TYR A 101 6.92 -9.79 8.67
CA TYR A 101 7.39 -8.82 7.69
C TYR A 101 7.42 -7.40 8.27
N GLN A 102 6.50 -7.05 9.15
CA GLN A 102 6.52 -5.77 9.84
C GLN A 102 7.79 -5.58 10.68
N VAL A 103 8.19 -6.60 11.46
CA VAL A 103 9.44 -6.54 12.22
C VAL A 103 10.65 -6.34 11.31
N PHE A 104 10.69 -7.04 10.17
CA PHE A 104 11.77 -6.84 9.22
C PHE A 104 11.74 -5.43 8.62
N GLU A 105 10.57 -4.90 8.25
CA GLU A 105 10.44 -3.53 7.72
C GLU A 105 10.92 -2.47 8.72
N GLU A 106 10.64 -2.66 10.01
CA GLU A 106 11.07 -1.75 11.08
C GLU A 106 12.58 -1.87 11.39
N LEU A 107 13.16 -3.07 11.23
CA LEU A 107 14.57 -3.33 11.54
C LEU A 107 15.52 -2.92 10.40
N LEU A 108 15.10 -3.13 9.15
CA LEU A 108 15.93 -2.95 7.97
C LEU A 108 16.20 -1.47 7.69
N GLN A 109 17.42 -1.17 7.27
CA GLN A 109 17.91 0.17 6.95
C GLN A 109 18.28 0.26 5.45
N PRO A 110 18.38 1.48 4.88
CA PRO A 110 18.90 1.67 3.54
C PRO A 110 20.25 0.97 3.31
N GLY A 111 20.35 0.21 2.22
CA GLY A 111 21.54 -0.56 1.87
C GLY A 111 21.60 -1.98 2.48
N ASP A 112 20.67 -2.33 3.36
CA ASP A 112 20.53 -3.70 3.86
C ASP A 112 20.02 -4.66 2.77
N CYS A 113 20.40 -5.94 2.89
CA CYS A 113 19.79 -7.04 2.16
C CYS A 113 19.36 -8.17 3.10
N LEU A 114 18.04 -8.41 3.19
CA LEU A 114 17.45 -9.51 3.94
C LEU A 114 17.46 -10.81 3.12
N LEU A 115 18.15 -11.84 3.63
CA LEU A 115 18.15 -13.18 3.08
C LEU A 115 17.09 -14.05 3.77
N LEU A 116 16.24 -14.70 2.96
CA LEU A 116 15.28 -15.72 3.43
C LEU A 116 15.47 -17.04 2.68
N ALA A 117 15.35 -18.14 3.41
CA ALA A 117 15.66 -19.49 2.94
C ALA A 117 14.54 -20.17 2.14
N HIS A 118 13.79 -19.41 1.33
CA HIS A 118 12.77 -20.02 0.48
C HIS A 118 13.45 -20.86 -0.61
N HIS A 119 12.87 -22.02 -0.91
CA HIS A 119 13.42 -23.01 -1.83
C HIS A 119 12.43 -23.40 -2.94
N LEU A 120 12.82 -24.31 -3.84
CA LEU A 120 12.03 -24.69 -5.01
C LEU A 120 10.68 -25.31 -4.63
N ASP A 121 10.64 -26.12 -3.58
CA ASP A 121 9.39 -26.74 -3.13
C ASP A 121 8.40 -25.70 -2.56
N ASP A 122 8.87 -24.61 -1.93
CA ASP A 122 8.01 -23.48 -1.51
C ASP A 122 7.35 -22.79 -2.70
N GLN A 123 8.08 -22.72 -3.82
CA GLN A 123 7.56 -22.16 -5.06
C GLN A 123 6.42 -23.03 -5.60
N ALA A 124 6.60 -24.34 -5.61
CA ALA A 124 5.58 -25.27 -6.06
C ALA A 124 4.35 -25.24 -5.15
N GLU A 125 4.54 -25.25 -3.83
CA GLU A 125 3.48 -25.11 -2.84
C GLU A 125 2.71 -23.79 -3.03
N THR A 126 3.43 -22.68 -3.14
CA THR A 126 2.82 -21.34 -3.32
C THR A 126 2.02 -21.26 -4.61
N MET A 127 2.56 -21.80 -5.71
CA MET A 127 1.88 -21.79 -7.00
C MET A 127 0.59 -22.61 -6.96
N LEU A 128 0.63 -23.83 -6.42
CA LEU A 128 -0.55 -24.69 -6.30
C LEU A 128 -1.61 -24.07 -5.39
N PHE A 129 -1.21 -23.57 -4.23
CA PHE A 129 -2.11 -22.93 -3.29
C PHE A 129 -2.81 -21.71 -3.90
N ARG A 130 -2.07 -20.88 -4.66
CA ARG A 130 -2.62 -19.72 -5.36
C ARG A 130 -3.48 -20.10 -6.56
N LEU A 131 -3.20 -21.21 -7.23
CA LEU A 131 -4.03 -21.75 -8.30
C LEU A 131 -5.38 -22.21 -7.75
N LEU A 132 -5.39 -22.99 -6.66
CA LEU A 132 -6.62 -23.46 -5.99
C LEU A 132 -7.51 -22.31 -5.51
N ARG A 133 -6.92 -21.17 -5.14
CA ARG A 133 -7.63 -19.94 -4.76
C ARG A 133 -8.12 -19.08 -5.94
N GLY A 134 -7.88 -19.50 -7.18
CA GLY A 134 -8.34 -18.77 -8.37
C GLY A 134 -7.63 -17.43 -8.60
N THR A 135 -6.33 -17.35 -8.32
CA THR A 135 -5.56 -16.11 -8.53
C THR A 135 -5.19 -15.90 -10.01
N GLY A 136 -5.07 -14.63 -10.42
CA GLY A 136 -4.64 -14.27 -11.78
C GLY A 136 -3.13 -14.32 -11.99
N VAL A 137 -2.65 -13.77 -13.11
CA VAL A 137 -1.23 -13.74 -13.54
C VAL A 137 -0.28 -13.31 -12.42
N ARG A 138 -0.59 -12.20 -11.73
CA ARG A 138 0.21 -11.72 -10.60
C ARG A 138 0.28 -12.70 -9.42
N GLY A 139 -0.78 -13.47 -9.18
CA GLY A 139 -0.77 -14.52 -8.17
C GLY A 139 0.11 -15.70 -8.60
N LEU A 140 -0.04 -16.15 -9.85
CA LEU A 140 0.70 -17.31 -10.38
C LEU A 140 2.18 -17.01 -10.71
N ALA A 141 2.59 -15.75 -10.67
CA ALA A 141 4.00 -15.33 -10.67
C ALA A 141 4.86 -15.90 -9.51
N GLY A 142 4.22 -16.56 -8.54
CA GLY A 142 4.88 -17.27 -7.45
C GLY A 142 5.61 -16.35 -6.46
N ILE A 143 6.63 -16.89 -5.82
CA ILE A 143 7.58 -16.15 -4.99
C ILE A 143 8.64 -15.53 -5.92
N PRO A 144 8.92 -14.22 -5.83
CA PRO A 144 9.99 -13.59 -6.60
C PRO A 144 11.37 -13.84 -5.95
N ASP A 145 12.42 -13.89 -6.76
CA ASP A 145 13.80 -14.04 -6.28
C ASP A 145 14.21 -12.88 -5.37
N SER A 146 13.89 -11.64 -5.76
CA SER A 146 14.03 -10.45 -4.91
C SER A 146 12.82 -9.53 -4.98
N ARG A 147 12.66 -8.69 -3.95
CA ARG A 147 11.72 -7.57 -3.91
C ARG A 147 12.15 -6.54 -2.87
N MET A 148 11.68 -5.31 -2.99
CA MET A 148 11.80 -4.34 -1.90
C MET A 148 10.95 -4.75 -0.69
N LEU A 149 11.47 -4.47 0.50
CA LEU A 149 10.82 -4.60 1.80
C LEU A 149 11.20 -3.39 2.64
N GLY A 150 10.26 -2.46 2.86
CA GLY A 150 10.59 -1.15 3.39
C GLY A 150 11.63 -0.46 2.50
N GLN A 151 12.74 -0.03 3.08
CA GLN A 151 13.84 0.67 2.40
C GLN A 151 14.99 -0.27 1.97
N ALA A 152 14.81 -1.59 2.11
CA ALA A 152 15.85 -2.59 1.86
C ALA A 152 15.43 -3.66 0.84
N GLU A 153 16.40 -4.41 0.31
CA GLU A 153 16.12 -5.55 -0.58
C GLU A 153 15.88 -6.82 0.25
N LEU A 154 14.85 -7.59 -0.09
CA LEU A 154 14.69 -8.97 0.33
C LEU A 154 15.10 -9.89 -0.81
N TYR A 155 16.04 -10.80 -0.57
CA TYR A 155 16.53 -11.78 -1.52
C TYR A 155 16.40 -13.24 -1.05
N ARG A 156 16.13 -14.16 -2.00
CA ARG A 156 15.93 -15.60 -1.77
C ARG A 156 16.91 -16.42 -2.61
N PRO A 157 18.18 -16.56 -2.19
CA PRO A 157 19.21 -17.18 -3.01
C PRO A 157 18.96 -18.68 -3.28
N LEU A 158 18.19 -19.34 -2.42
CA LEU A 158 17.92 -20.78 -2.47
C LEU A 158 16.68 -21.15 -3.29
N LEU A 159 15.97 -20.19 -3.92
CA LEU A 159 14.65 -20.43 -4.53
C LEU A 159 14.65 -21.45 -5.69
N SER A 160 15.82 -21.72 -6.28
CA SER A 160 16.00 -22.72 -7.34
C SER A 160 16.53 -24.07 -6.83
N ILE A 161 16.80 -24.22 -5.54
CA ILE A 161 17.35 -25.42 -4.90
C ILE A 161 16.21 -26.23 -4.29
N THR A 162 16.24 -27.55 -4.42
CA THR A 162 15.24 -28.43 -3.82
C THR A 162 15.47 -28.58 -2.32
N ARG A 163 14.40 -28.85 -1.56
CA ARG A 163 14.53 -29.19 -0.14
C ARG A 163 15.43 -30.42 0.09
N GLN A 164 15.42 -31.38 -0.83
CA GLN A 164 16.28 -32.57 -0.77
C GLN A 164 17.77 -32.21 -0.88
N GLU A 165 18.14 -31.26 -1.75
CA GLU A 165 19.52 -30.77 -1.86
C GLU A 165 19.96 -30.07 -0.57
N LEU A 166 19.09 -29.24 0.04
CA LEU A 166 19.36 -28.60 1.32
C LEU A 166 19.57 -29.63 2.44
N GLN A 167 18.70 -30.66 2.51
CA GLN A 167 18.81 -31.73 3.49
C GLN A 167 20.10 -32.55 3.32
N SER A 168 20.45 -32.86 2.07
CA SER A 168 21.67 -33.62 1.75
C SER A 168 22.92 -32.85 2.17
N TRP A 169 22.94 -31.54 1.90
CA TRP A 169 24.05 -30.68 2.31
C TRP A 169 24.13 -30.53 3.83
N ALA A 170 23.00 -30.29 4.52
CA ALA A 170 22.97 -30.18 5.98
C ALA A 170 23.50 -31.45 6.67
N ARG A 171 23.14 -32.63 6.15
CA ARG A 171 23.64 -33.91 6.66
C ARG A 171 25.13 -34.10 6.40
N ALA A 172 25.62 -33.75 5.22
CA ALA A 172 27.03 -33.83 4.88
C ALA A 172 27.89 -32.94 5.78
N GLU A 173 27.35 -31.77 6.15
CA GLU A 173 27.97 -30.79 7.04
C GLU A 173 27.66 -31.05 8.53
N GLN A 174 26.95 -32.14 8.85
CA GLN A 174 26.56 -32.53 10.22
C GLN A 174 25.85 -31.41 11.00
N LEU A 175 25.01 -30.64 10.33
CA LEU A 175 24.29 -29.54 10.95
C LEU A 175 23.12 -30.04 11.79
N GLU A 176 22.89 -29.38 12.92
CA GLU A 176 21.69 -29.56 13.73
C GLU A 176 20.63 -28.54 13.34
N TRP A 177 19.36 -28.93 13.40
CA TRP A 177 18.22 -28.02 13.19
C TRP A 177 17.01 -28.45 14.03
N ILE A 178 16.05 -27.55 14.17
CA ILE A 178 14.79 -27.79 14.87
C ILE A 178 13.75 -28.33 13.89
N GLU A 179 13.04 -29.38 14.31
CA GLU A 179 11.82 -29.83 13.66
C GLU A 179 10.60 -29.33 14.45
N ASP A 180 9.90 -28.34 13.88
CA ASP A 180 8.66 -27.81 14.48
C ASP A 180 7.50 -28.81 14.27
N PRO A 181 6.88 -29.34 15.34
CA PRO A 181 5.79 -30.32 15.26
C PRO A 181 4.56 -29.81 14.51
N SER A 182 4.30 -28.50 14.52
CA SER A 182 3.16 -27.90 13.82
C SER A 182 3.26 -28.06 12.29
N ASN A 183 4.47 -28.26 11.75
CA ASN A 183 4.66 -28.57 10.34
C ASN A 183 4.04 -29.92 9.93
N ALA A 184 3.76 -30.82 10.89
CA ALA A 184 3.11 -32.10 10.63
C ALA A 184 1.57 -32.04 10.69
N ASP A 185 1.00 -30.92 11.16
CA ASP A 185 -0.45 -30.77 11.30
C ASP A 185 -1.13 -30.59 9.94
N LEU A 186 -1.87 -31.62 9.51
CA LEU A 186 -2.54 -31.66 8.21
C LEU A 186 -3.86 -30.87 8.17
N SER A 187 -4.32 -30.30 9.29
CA SER A 187 -5.49 -29.41 9.29
C SER A 187 -5.24 -28.10 8.54
N TYR A 188 -3.97 -27.70 8.41
CA TYR A 188 -3.56 -26.55 7.60
C TYR A 188 -3.40 -26.94 6.12
N ASP A 189 -4.10 -26.21 5.23
CA ASP A 189 -4.06 -26.45 3.77
C ASP A 189 -2.64 -26.60 3.22
N ARG A 190 -1.71 -25.74 3.66
CA ARG A 190 -0.33 -25.79 3.17
C ARG A 190 0.41 -27.05 3.57
N ASN A 191 0.26 -27.47 4.83
CA ASN A 191 0.84 -28.72 5.30
C ASN A 191 0.22 -29.91 4.57
N TYR A 192 -1.09 -29.89 4.33
CA TYR A 192 -1.75 -30.90 3.52
C TYR A 192 -1.17 -30.98 2.11
N LEU A 193 -1.03 -29.84 1.42
CA LEU A 193 -0.41 -29.80 0.09
C LEU A 193 1.00 -30.40 0.12
N ARG A 194 1.83 -29.97 1.07
CA ARG A 194 3.22 -30.40 1.22
C ARG A 194 3.37 -31.91 1.48
N HIS A 195 2.51 -32.48 2.34
CA HIS A 195 2.65 -33.86 2.80
C HIS A 195 1.82 -34.87 2.02
N LYS A 196 0.71 -34.45 1.40
CA LYS A 196 -0.22 -35.36 0.69
C LYS A 196 -0.23 -35.16 -0.81
N VAL A 197 -0.07 -33.93 -1.30
CA VAL A 197 -0.25 -33.63 -2.73
C VAL A 197 1.08 -33.57 -3.48
N LEU A 198 2.02 -32.74 -3.02
CA LEU A 198 3.31 -32.58 -3.69
C LEU A 198 4.10 -33.90 -3.83
N PRO A 199 4.10 -34.83 -2.85
CA PRO A 199 4.79 -36.10 -3.01
C PRO A 199 4.20 -36.97 -4.13
N LEU A 200 2.88 -36.96 -4.32
CA LEU A 200 2.22 -37.67 -5.42
C LEU A 200 2.59 -37.07 -6.78
N LEU A 201 2.65 -35.73 -6.86
CA LEU A 201 3.11 -35.04 -8.06
C LEU A 201 4.57 -35.36 -8.38
N GLN A 202 5.44 -35.37 -7.36
CA GLN A 202 6.85 -35.71 -7.52
C GLN A 202 7.03 -37.15 -8.00
N ALA A 203 6.27 -38.09 -7.44
CA ALA A 203 6.35 -39.50 -7.81
C ALA A 203 5.88 -39.76 -9.25
N ARG A 204 4.79 -39.10 -9.68
CA ARG A 204 4.25 -39.27 -11.03
C ARG A 204 5.02 -38.47 -12.09
N TRP A 205 5.45 -37.26 -11.76
CA TRP A 205 6.12 -36.32 -12.67
C TRP A 205 7.38 -35.72 -12.04
N PRO A 206 8.49 -36.48 -12.00
CA PRO A 206 9.77 -35.97 -11.51
C PRO A 206 10.13 -34.61 -12.12
N GLY A 207 10.60 -33.69 -11.27
CA GLY A 207 11.00 -32.34 -11.68
C GLY A 207 9.84 -31.37 -11.96
N PHE A 208 8.59 -31.69 -11.56
CA PHE A 208 7.46 -30.77 -11.74
C PHE A 208 7.70 -29.41 -11.07
N ALA A 209 8.32 -29.39 -9.89
CA ALA A 209 8.61 -28.15 -9.16
C ALA A 209 9.50 -27.21 -9.97
N ARG A 210 10.48 -27.74 -10.72
CA ARG A 210 11.33 -26.95 -11.63
C ARG A 210 10.52 -26.36 -12.78
N ARG A 211 9.72 -27.20 -13.46
CA ARG A 211 8.85 -26.76 -14.57
C ARG A 211 7.85 -25.70 -14.12
N TRP A 212 7.30 -25.83 -12.91
CA TRP A 212 6.41 -24.85 -12.31
C TRP A 212 7.13 -23.56 -11.93
N SER A 213 8.37 -23.63 -11.45
CA SER A 213 9.20 -22.44 -11.24
C SER A 213 9.47 -21.68 -12.54
N ASP A 214 9.74 -22.39 -13.65
CA ASP A 214 9.88 -21.79 -14.97
C ASP A 214 8.55 -21.20 -15.48
N THR A 215 7.42 -21.86 -15.18
CA THR A 215 6.07 -21.32 -15.48
C THR A 215 5.79 -20.05 -14.70
N ALA A 216 6.16 -20.01 -13.41
CA ALA A 216 6.04 -18.82 -12.58
C ALA A 216 6.91 -17.65 -13.12
N ARG A 217 8.05 -17.94 -13.77
CA ARG A 217 8.85 -16.94 -14.48
C ARG A 217 8.08 -16.34 -15.65
N TYR A 218 7.44 -17.15 -16.50
CA TYR A 218 6.60 -16.64 -17.58
C TYR A 218 5.44 -15.77 -17.07
N PHE A 219 4.83 -16.13 -15.94
CA PHE A 219 3.81 -15.28 -15.30
C PHE A 219 4.38 -13.95 -14.77
N ARG A 220 5.63 -13.92 -14.29
CA ARG A 220 6.31 -12.66 -13.93
C ARG A 220 6.58 -11.77 -15.14
N GLU A 221 7.06 -12.35 -16.24
CA GLU A 221 7.27 -11.63 -17.50
C GLU A 221 5.94 -11.05 -18.02
N ALA A 222 4.86 -11.85 -18.00
CA ALA A 222 3.53 -11.37 -18.34
C ALA A 222 3.04 -10.26 -17.39
N GLU A 223 3.30 -10.36 -16.08
CA GLU A 223 2.94 -9.31 -15.12
C GLU A 223 3.68 -7.99 -15.39
N GLN A 224 4.95 -8.05 -15.81
CA GLN A 224 5.70 -6.87 -16.23
C GLN A 224 5.10 -6.25 -17.49
N LEU A 225 4.82 -7.05 -18.52
CA LEU A 225 4.17 -6.55 -19.75
C LEU A 225 2.80 -5.92 -19.48
N HIS A 226 2.02 -6.48 -18.55
CA HIS A 226 0.76 -5.88 -18.13
C HIS A 226 0.97 -4.51 -17.45
N LYS A 227 2.02 -4.34 -16.63
CA LYS A 227 2.36 -3.04 -16.04
C LYS A 227 2.77 -2.04 -17.10
N ASP A 228 3.67 -2.43 -18.01
CA ASP A 228 4.14 -1.56 -19.08
C ASP A 228 2.98 -1.07 -19.95
N LEU A 229 2.06 -1.97 -20.32
CA LEU A 229 0.84 -1.61 -21.04
C LEU A 229 -0.09 -0.68 -20.24
N ALA A 230 -0.24 -0.93 -18.94
CA ALA A 230 -1.05 -0.07 -18.08
C ALA A 230 -0.44 1.33 -17.93
N GLU A 231 0.88 1.47 -17.92
CA GLU A 231 1.56 2.77 -17.90
C GLU A 231 1.34 3.54 -19.20
N ILE A 232 1.43 2.87 -20.34
CA ILE A 232 1.09 3.46 -21.65
C ILE A 232 -0.38 3.91 -21.67
N ASP A 233 -1.29 3.06 -21.23
CA ASP A 233 -2.72 3.39 -21.16
C ASP A 233 -3.00 4.56 -20.20
N LEU A 234 -2.27 4.63 -19.08
CA LEU A 234 -2.41 5.71 -18.11
C LEU A 234 -2.00 7.07 -18.69
N GLN A 235 -1.02 7.13 -19.60
CA GLN A 235 -0.62 8.39 -20.25
C GLN A 235 -1.75 8.98 -21.10
N GLY A 236 -2.55 8.14 -21.77
CA GLY A 236 -3.67 8.59 -22.60
C GLY A 236 -4.99 8.79 -21.86
N VAL A 237 -5.15 8.16 -20.68
CA VAL A 237 -6.39 8.18 -19.89
C VAL A 237 -6.27 9.10 -18.67
N GLY A 238 -5.06 9.40 -18.21
CA GLY A 238 -4.81 10.21 -17.02
C GLY A 238 -5.35 11.64 -17.17
N ALA A 239 -6.02 12.11 -16.12
CA ALA A 239 -6.56 13.47 -16.03
C ALA A 239 -6.21 14.06 -14.65
N GLY A 240 -5.06 14.74 -14.57
CA GLY A 240 -4.50 15.19 -13.28
C GLY A 240 -4.22 14.00 -12.36
N ALA A 241 -4.83 13.99 -11.17
CA ALA A 241 -4.74 12.88 -10.21
C ALA A 241 -5.75 11.74 -10.46
N GLY A 242 -6.62 11.89 -11.47
CA GLY A 242 -7.71 10.96 -11.78
C GLY A 242 -7.58 10.28 -13.14
N LEU A 243 -8.65 9.61 -13.57
CA LEU A 243 -8.79 8.98 -14.88
C LEU A 243 -9.96 9.60 -15.65
N ASP A 244 -9.76 10.01 -16.90
CA ASP A 244 -10.84 10.43 -17.78
C ASP A 244 -11.76 9.23 -18.10
N CYS A 245 -13.06 9.40 -17.84
CA CYS A 245 -14.04 8.33 -17.98
C CYS A 245 -14.23 7.92 -19.44
N ASN A 246 -14.19 8.87 -20.39
CA ASN A 246 -14.45 8.59 -21.80
C ASN A 246 -13.26 7.84 -22.41
N ALA A 247 -12.04 8.31 -22.16
CA ALA A 247 -10.81 7.65 -22.56
C ALA A 247 -10.72 6.24 -21.95
N LEU A 248 -11.05 6.09 -20.66
CA LEU A 248 -11.10 4.79 -20.00
C LEU A 248 -12.15 3.85 -20.64
N MET A 249 -13.30 4.38 -21.02
CA MET A 249 -14.36 3.61 -21.68
C MET A 249 -14.03 3.25 -23.13
N ALA A 250 -13.21 4.05 -23.81
CA ALA A 250 -12.72 3.78 -25.16
C ALA A 250 -11.73 2.60 -25.22
N LEU A 251 -11.05 2.26 -24.11
CA LEU A 251 -10.23 1.06 -24.02
C LEU A 251 -11.08 -0.22 -24.17
N SER A 252 -10.47 -1.27 -24.72
CA SER A 252 -11.06 -2.62 -24.66
C SER A 252 -11.27 -3.06 -23.20
N ALA A 253 -12.25 -3.93 -22.95
CA ALA A 253 -12.55 -4.40 -21.59
C ALA A 253 -11.32 -4.98 -20.85
N PRO A 254 -10.45 -5.81 -21.47
CA PRO A 254 -9.24 -6.30 -20.82
C PRO A 254 -8.24 -5.19 -20.47
N ARG A 255 -8.02 -4.21 -21.37
CA ARG A 255 -7.11 -3.08 -21.12
C ARG A 255 -7.62 -2.16 -20.02
N ARG A 256 -8.91 -1.82 -20.05
CA ARG A 256 -9.57 -1.08 -18.96
C ARG A 256 -9.42 -1.80 -17.62
N ALA A 257 -9.67 -3.11 -17.58
CA ALA A 257 -9.54 -3.90 -16.37
C ALA A 257 -8.08 -3.97 -15.86
N ASN A 258 -7.09 -4.04 -16.77
CA ASN A 258 -5.67 -4.00 -16.44
C ASN A 258 -5.26 -2.62 -15.87
N LEU A 259 -5.61 -1.53 -16.56
CA LEU A 259 -5.36 -0.16 -16.12
C LEU A 259 -5.97 0.12 -14.75
N LEU A 260 -7.23 -0.28 -14.51
CA LEU A 260 -7.86 -0.10 -13.20
C LEU A 260 -7.10 -0.87 -12.11
N ARG A 261 -6.75 -2.14 -12.32
CA ARG A 261 -5.97 -2.91 -11.34
C ARG A 261 -4.62 -2.23 -11.04
N PHE A 262 -3.96 -1.71 -12.06
CA PHE A 262 -2.69 -0.99 -11.92
C PHE A 262 -2.84 0.33 -11.16
N TRP A 263 -3.83 1.15 -11.51
CA TRP A 263 -4.10 2.44 -10.88
C TRP A 263 -4.47 2.30 -9.40
N PHE A 264 -5.35 1.35 -9.06
CA PHE A 264 -5.65 1.04 -7.66
C PHE A 264 -4.45 0.47 -6.89
N LEU A 265 -3.62 -0.34 -7.55
CA LEU A 265 -2.42 -0.87 -6.91
C LEU A 265 -1.41 0.24 -6.56
N LYS A 266 -1.26 1.26 -7.42
CA LYS A 266 -0.46 2.46 -7.11
C LYS A 266 -1.00 3.20 -5.87
N ALA A 267 -2.31 3.15 -5.65
CA ALA A 267 -2.96 3.67 -4.43
C ALA A 267 -2.94 2.67 -3.24
N GLY A 268 -2.22 1.56 -3.33
CA GLY A 268 -2.11 0.56 -2.26
C GLY A 268 -3.30 -0.40 -2.15
N LEU A 269 -4.24 -0.38 -3.11
CA LEU A 269 -5.43 -1.22 -3.11
C LEU A 269 -5.34 -2.35 -4.13
N SER A 270 -5.73 -3.56 -3.73
CA SER A 270 -5.92 -4.69 -4.64
C SER A 270 -7.40 -4.85 -4.96
N ILE A 271 -7.76 -4.73 -6.23
CA ILE A 271 -9.16 -4.86 -6.68
C ILE A 271 -9.37 -6.12 -7.53
N GLY A 272 -10.61 -6.60 -7.54
CA GLY A 272 -11.03 -7.79 -8.28
C GLY A 272 -12.19 -7.46 -9.21
N GLU A 273 -12.73 -8.47 -9.87
CA GLU A 273 -13.73 -8.26 -10.93
C GLU A 273 -14.99 -7.53 -10.44
N ARG A 274 -15.50 -7.87 -9.25
CA ARG A 274 -16.65 -7.17 -8.65
C ARG A 274 -16.41 -5.67 -8.50
N HIS A 275 -15.21 -5.26 -8.08
CA HIS A 275 -14.86 -3.84 -7.95
C HIS A 275 -14.81 -3.16 -9.32
N ILE A 276 -14.22 -3.80 -10.34
CA ILE A 276 -14.17 -3.28 -11.71
C ILE A 276 -15.59 -3.05 -12.25
N GLN A 277 -16.49 -3.99 -12.04
CA GLN A 277 -17.90 -3.84 -12.43
C GLN A 277 -18.57 -2.67 -11.68
N SER A 278 -18.28 -2.46 -10.40
CA SER A 278 -18.77 -1.28 -9.67
C SER A 278 -18.22 0.03 -10.23
N VAL A 279 -16.95 0.09 -10.65
CA VAL A 279 -16.38 1.26 -11.32
C VAL A 279 -17.11 1.54 -12.64
N ILE A 280 -17.33 0.52 -13.46
CA ILE A 280 -18.04 0.67 -14.75
C ILE A 280 -19.46 1.18 -14.51
N LYS A 281 -20.18 0.65 -13.52
CA LYS A 281 -21.51 1.13 -13.13
C LYS A 281 -21.49 2.58 -12.66
N LEU A 282 -20.46 2.99 -11.91
CA LEU A 282 -20.26 4.36 -11.48
C LEU A 282 -20.02 5.30 -12.67
N ILE A 283 -19.24 4.88 -13.68
CA ILE A 283 -19.04 5.64 -14.92
C ILE A 283 -20.33 5.74 -15.72
N ALA A 284 -21.19 4.72 -15.73
CA ALA A 284 -22.43 4.70 -16.51
C ALA A 284 -23.60 5.47 -15.84
N ALA A 285 -23.50 5.83 -14.57
CA ALA A 285 -24.58 6.50 -13.85
C ALA A 285 -24.84 7.92 -14.40
N ALA A 286 -26.06 8.43 -14.22
CA ALA A 286 -26.37 9.81 -14.52
C ALA A 286 -25.66 10.78 -13.54
N ASP A 287 -25.31 11.99 -14.00
CA ASP A 287 -24.53 12.99 -13.23
C ASP A 287 -25.21 13.46 -11.94
N ASP A 288 -26.54 13.37 -11.89
CA ASP A 288 -27.36 13.76 -10.75
C ASP A 288 -27.33 12.75 -9.59
N ARG A 289 -27.02 11.47 -9.87
CA ARG A 289 -27.04 10.39 -8.86
C ARG A 289 -25.78 10.31 -8.00
N GLN A 290 -24.68 10.94 -8.42
CA GLN A 290 -23.40 11.02 -7.71
C GLN A 290 -23.01 9.75 -6.91
N PRO A 291 -22.98 8.58 -7.55
CA PRO A 291 -22.67 7.33 -6.86
C PRO A 291 -21.25 7.35 -6.30
N VAL A 292 -21.09 6.71 -5.14
CA VAL A 292 -19.80 6.53 -4.47
C VAL A 292 -19.53 5.03 -4.37
N VAL A 293 -18.34 4.62 -4.78
CA VAL A 293 -17.88 3.25 -4.54
C VAL A 293 -16.89 3.29 -3.37
N GLN A 294 -17.26 2.63 -2.26
CA GLN A 294 -16.42 2.47 -1.08
C GLN A 294 -15.39 1.37 -1.33
N LEU A 295 -14.12 1.66 -1.09
CA LEU A 295 -12.98 0.77 -1.34
C LEU A 295 -12.03 0.80 -0.14
N GLY A 296 -12.46 0.19 0.96
CA GLY A 296 -11.74 0.28 2.24
C GLY A 296 -11.80 1.70 2.80
N GLY A 297 -10.65 2.28 3.17
CA GLY A 297 -10.55 3.67 3.64
C GLY A 297 -10.55 4.73 2.53
N LEU A 298 -10.78 4.33 1.28
CA LEU A 298 -10.84 5.21 0.11
C LEU A 298 -12.24 5.16 -0.53
N GLN A 299 -12.62 6.27 -1.15
CA GLN A 299 -13.84 6.48 -1.93
C GLN A 299 -13.49 6.78 -3.37
N LEU A 300 -14.16 6.11 -4.30
CA LEU A 300 -14.11 6.44 -5.72
C LEU A 300 -15.37 7.21 -6.11
N ARG A 301 -15.19 8.34 -6.80
CA ARG A 301 -16.25 9.21 -7.30
C ARG A 301 -16.03 9.57 -8.76
N ARG A 302 -17.11 9.94 -9.46
CA ARG A 302 -17.06 10.59 -10.77
C ARG A 302 -17.34 12.08 -10.62
N TYR A 303 -16.53 12.92 -11.24
CA TYR A 303 -16.71 14.37 -11.25
C TYR A 303 -16.20 14.99 -12.54
N GLN A 304 -17.07 15.73 -13.22
CA GLN A 304 -16.76 16.38 -14.50
C GLN A 304 -16.08 15.42 -15.49
N GLY A 305 -16.64 14.20 -15.63
CA GLY A 305 -16.07 13.18 -16.52
C GLY A 305 -14.79 12.51 -16.02
N THR A 306 -14.28 12.84 -14.84
CA THR A 306 -13.06 12.26 -14.26
C THR A 306 -13.39 11.35 -13.07
N LEU A 307 -12.76 10.16 -13.02
CA LEU A 307 -12.72 9.32 -11.83
C LEU A 307 -11.68 9.85 -10.86
N VAL A 308 -12.09 10.06 -9.61
CA VAL A 308 -11.24 10.56 -8.54
C VAL A 308 -11.27 9.58 -7.38
N LEU A 309 -10.08 9.19 -6.92
CA LEU A 309 -9.88 8.38 -5.72
C LEU A 309 -9.48 9.30 -4.58
N GLN A 310 -10.20 9.23 -3.47
CA GLN A 310 -10.00 10.09 -2.31
C GLN A 310 -10.13 9.31 -1.00
N PRO A 311 -9.53 9.76 0.11
CA PRO A 311 -9.87 9.23 1.42
C PRO A 311 -11.36 9.33 1.71
N GLU A 312 -11.85 8.43 2.55
CA GLU A 312 -13.15 8.63 3.18
C GLU A 312 -13.09 9.89 4.07
N GLU A 313 -13.71 10.97 3.61
CA GLU A 313 -13.82 12.21 4.38
C GLU A 313 -15.00 12.11 5.35
N LYS A 314 -14.71 12.13 6.65
CA LYS A 314 -15.72 12.47 7.66
C LYS A 314 -16.12 13.92 7.49
N LEU A 315 -17.39 14.26 7.61
CA LEU A 315 -17.84 15.66 7.54
C LEU A 315 -17.03 16.53 8.52
N LEU A 316 -16.32 17.56 8.01
CA LEU A 316 -15.72 18.58 8.87
C LEU A 316 -16.82 19.45 9.44
N GLU A 317 -17.01 19.42 10.75
CA GLU A 317 -17.93 20.30 11.45
C GLU A 317 -17.22 21.59 11.90
N TRP A 318 -17.68 22.72 11.40
CA TRP A 318 -17.11 24.03 11.76
C TRP A 318 -17.57 24.50 13.14
N GLY A 319 -18.74 24.06 13.60
CA GLY A 319 -19.18 24.22 14.99
C GLY A 319 -19.32 25.67 15.47
N ASN A 320 -19.64 26.62 14.58
CA ASN A 320 -19.73 28.05 14.88
C ASN A 320 -18.45 28.65 15.48
N ARG A 321 -17.28 28.11 15.13
CA ARG A 321 -15.99 28.62 15.62
C ARG A 321 -15.74 30.05 15.13
N PRO A 322 -15.13 30.95 15.94
CA PRO A 322 -14.80 32.31 15.49
C PRO A 322 -13.77 32.30 14.34
N LEU A 323 -13.98 33.15 13.34
CA LEU A 323 -12.99 33.40 12.29
C LEU A 323 -11.92 34.36 12.81
N THR A 324 -10.65 33.98 12.71
CA THR A 324 -9.51 34.81 13.14
C THR A 324 -8.61 35.16 11.96
N GLU A 325 -7.73 36.15 12.15
CA GLU A 325 -6.73 36.53 11.14
C GLU A 325 -5.71 35.41 10.84
N GLN A 326 -5.56 34.44 11.74
CA GLN A 326 -4.68 33.29 11.53
C GLN A 326 -5.28 32.26 10.55
N GLY A 327 -6.56 32.39 10.21
CA GLY A 327 -7.27 31.39 9.43
C GLY A 327 -7.46 30.08 10.20
N GLU A 328 -7.63 28.98 9.46
CA GLU A 328 -7.89 27.65 10.03
C GLU A 328 -7.19 26.57 9.20
N GLN A 329 -6.47 25.66 9.85
CA GLN A 329 -5.92 24.46 9.21
C GLN A 329 -6.70 23.23 9.68
N THR A 330 -7.21 22.45 8.73
CA THR A 330 -7.97 21.23 9.00
C THR A 330 -7.42 20.06 8.19
N ALA A 331 -7.93 18.85 8.44
CA ALA A 331 -7.62 17.68 7.63
C ALA A 331 -8.10 17.80 6.16
N GLN A 332 -9.11 18.65 5.91
CA GLN A 332 -9.75 18.80 4.59
C GLN A 332 -9.31 20.03 3.82
N GLY A 333 -8.47 20.87 4.41
CA GLY A 333 -7.97 22.07 3.75
C GLY A 333 -7.55 23.15 4.73
N ARG A 334 -7.14 24.28 4.14
CA ARG A 334 -6.68 25.48 4.84
C ARG A 334 -7.55 26.67 4.46
N LEU A 335 -8.04 27.40 5.45
CA LEU A 335 -8.68 28.70 5.28
C LEU A 335 -7.64 29.79 5.52
N ASP A 336 -7.27 30.49 4.46
CA ASP A 336 -6.36 31.64 4.54
C ASP A 336 -7.17 32.94 4.70
N VAL A 337 -6.70 33.80 5.59
CA VAL A 337 -7.21 35.16 5.79
C VAL A 337 -6.09 36.13 5.49
N VAL A 338 -6.25 36.95 4.45
CA VAL A 338 -5.21 37.86 3.98
C VAL A 338 -5.72 39.29 4.01
N HIS A 339 -5.02 40.16 4.73
CA HIS A 339 -5.36 41.58 4.76
C HIS A 339 -4.84 42.29 3.50
N GLY A 340 -5.70 43.07 2.85
CA GLY A 340 -5.32 43.98 1.78
C GLY A 340 -4.93 43.36 0.43
N ALA A 341 -5.45 42.16 0.11
CA ALA A 341 -5.07 41.38 -1.08
C ALA A 341 -5.59 41.91 -2.44
N GLY A 342 -5.73 43.23 -2.63
CA GLY A 342 -6.13 43.85 -3.90
C GLY A 342 -7.59 43.63 -4.36
N LEU A 343 -8.33 42.74 -3.70
CA LEU A 343 -9.75 42.49 -3.93
C LEU A 343 -10.61 43.19 -2.87
N VAL A 344 -11.93 43.17 -3.09
CA VAL A 344 -12.91 43.55 -2.07
C VAL A 344 -12.93 42.46 -1.01
N GLY A 345 -12.54 42.80 0.21
CA GLY A 345 -12.45 41.90 1.37
C GLY A 345 -13.62 42.09 2.34
N LEU A 346 -13.67 41.25 3.37
CA LEU A 346 -14.62 41.42 4.47
C LEU A 346 -14.20 42.66 5.28
N LYS A 347 -15.14 43.55 5.60
CA LYS A 347 -14.81 44.82 6.30
C LYS A 347 -14.33 44.64 7.74
N SER A 348 -14.74 43.57 8.41
CA SER A 348 -14.35 43.24 9.79
C SER A 348 -14.55 41.75 10.05
N LEU A 349 -13.66 41.13 10.83
CA LEU A 349 -13.81 39.76 11.32
C LEU A 349 -14.60 39.69 12.64
N THR A 350 -14.89 40.83 13.27
CA THR A 350 -15.56 40.86 14.59
C THR A 350 -16.93 40.22 14.52
N GLY A 351 -17.16 39.20 15.36
CA GLY A 351 -18.44 38.49 15.44
C GLY A 351 -18.66 37.49 14.30
N VAL A 352 -17.69 37.32 13.40
CA VAL A 352 -17.78 36.35 12.30
C VAL A 352 -17.45 34.96 12.83
N THR A 353 -18.33 34.01 12.59
CA THR A 353 -18.12 32.59 12.89
C THR A 353 -18.20 31.75 11.63
N LEU A 354 -17.63 30.55 11.70
CA LEU A 354 -17.63 29.57 10.63
C LEU A 354 -18.63 28.47 10.95
N ARG A 355 -19.50 28.17 10.00
CA ARG A 355 -20.42 27.03 10.07
C ARG A 355 -20.44 26.24 8.78
N ASN A 356 -21.02 25.04 8.85
CA ASN A 356 -21.39 24.27 7.68
C ASN A 356 -22.60 24.90 6.99
N ARG A 357 -22.77 24.61 5.69
CA ARG A 357 -23.97 24.98 4.95
C ARG A 357 -25.19 24.20 5.44
N TYR A 358 -26.36 24.81 5.28
CA TYR A 358 -27.65 24.17 5.38
C TYR A 358 -28.35 24.14 4.03
N ASP A 359 -29.28 23.20 3.85
CA ASP A 359 -30.13 23.21 2.67
C ASP A 359 -31.12 24.37 2.75
N GLY A 360 -31.25 25.09 1.62
CA GLY A 360 -32.01 26.33 1.56
C GLY A 360 -31.20 27.60 1.87
N ASP A 361 -29.95 27.50 2.32
CA ASP A 361 -29.09 28.67 2.56
C ASP A 361 -29.02 29.58 1.32
N ARG A 362 -29.20 30.89 1.54
CA ARG A 362 -29.10 31.92 0.51
C ARG A 362 -28.29 33.10 1.02
N CYS A 363 -27.56 33.74 0.10
CA CYS A 363 -26.87 34.98 0.39
C CYS A 363 -27.01 35.96 -0.78
N LYS A 364 -26.55 37.21 -0.61
CA LYS A 364 -26.56 38.25 -1.65
C LYS A 364 -25.12 38.62 -2.00
N PRO A 365 -24.48 37.95 -2.97
CA PRO A 365 -23.11 38.27 -3.38
C PRO A 365 -23.02 39.69 -3.96
N VAL A 366 -21.98 40.43 -3.57
CA VAL A 366 -21.70 41.76 -4.11
C VAL A 366 -21.60 41.69 -5.64
N GLY A 367 -22.30 42.60 -6.32
CA GLY A 367 -22.25 42.75 -7.79
C GLY A 367 -23.12 41.77 -8.57
N ARG A 368 -23.84 40.86 -7.89
CA ARG A 368 -24.73 39.88 -8.55
C ARG A 368 -26.14 40.40 -8.80
N GLY A 369 -26.58 41.43 -8.06
CA GLY A 369 -27.90 42.05 -8.23
C GLY A 369 -29.06 41.25 -7.62
N GLY A 370 -28.82 40.37 -6.65
CA GLY A 370 -29.89 39.64 -5.96
C GLY A 370 -29.47 38.44 -5.11
N SER A 371 -30.45 37.86 -4.39
CA SER A 371 -30.24 36.69 -3.52
C SER A 371 -30.11 35.39 -4.32
N CYS A 372 -29.06 34.62 -4.03
CA CYS A 372 -28.79 33.33 -4.64
C CYS A 372 -28.66 32.23 -3.59
N SER A 373 -29.11 31.01 -3.93
CA SER A 373 -28.84 29.84 -3.09
C SER A 373 -27.35 29.48 -3.11
N LEU A 374 -26.83 28.98 -2.00
CA LEU A 374 -25.45 28.46 -1.92
C LEU A 374 -25.24 27.29 -2.89
N LYS A 375 -26.25 26.43 -3.10
CA LYS A 375 -26.18 25.34 -4.09
C LYS A 375 -25.82 25.85 -5.49
N LYS A 376 -26.48 26.92 -5.94
CA LYS A 376 -26.23 27.52 -7.25
C LYS A 376 -24.86 28.19 -7.31
N LEU A 377 -24.45 28.88 -6.25
CA LEU A 377 -23.10 29.47 -6.14
C LEU A 377 -22.00 28.41 -6.26
N PHE A 378 -22.12 27.30 -5.53
CA PHE A 378 -21.17 26.18 -5.63
C PHE A 378 -21.14 25.54 -7.03
N GLN A 379 -22.29 25.46 -7.72
CA GLN A 379 -22.33 24.94 -9.09
C GLN A 379 -21.61 25.88 -10.06
N GLU A 380 -21.85 27.19 -9.98
CA GLU A 380 -21.21 28.20 -10.84
C GLU A 380 -19.69 28.27 -10.64
N HIS A 381 -19.22 28.00 -9.42
CA HIS A 381 -17.80 27.97 -9.09
C HIS A 381 -17.17 26.58 -9.19
N ASN A 382 -17.88 25.60 -9.78
CA ASN A 382 -17.40 24.24 -9.97
C ASN A 382 -16.88 23.60 -8.68
N VAL A 383 -17.55 23.83 -7.56
CA VAL A 383 -17.24 23.16 -6.30
C VAL A 383 -17.88 21.76 -6.31
N PRO A 384 -17.08 20.69 -6.13
CA PRO A 384 -17.58 19.32 -6.07
C PRO A 384 -18.62 19.13 -4.96
N ALA A 385 -19.68 18.39 -5.25
CA ALA A 385 -20.82 18.29 -4.34
C ALA A 385 -20.47 17.76 -2.94
N TRP A 386 -19.52 16.84 -2.85
CA TRP A 386 -19.06 16.30 -1.56
C TRP A 386 -18.27 17.31 -0.72
N GLN A 387 -17.57 18.26 -1.35
CA GLN A 387 -16.87 19.32 -0.62
C GLN A 387 -17.83 20.39 -0.11
N ARG A 388 -19.01 20.55 -0.72
CA ARG A 388 -19.96 21.63 -0.38
C ARG A 388 -20.41 21.57 1.08
N SER A 389 -20.59 20.37 1.64
CA SER A 389 -21.06 20.21 3.02
C SER A 389 -20.02 20.64 4.05
N SER A 390 -18.74 20.55 3.70
CA SER A 390 -17.61 20.95 4.56
C SER A 390 -16.99 22.29 4.18
N TRP A 391 -17.50 22.96 3.14
CA TRP A 391 -17.05 24.29 2.77
C TRP A 391 -17.38 25.29 3.89
N PRO A 392 -16.42 26.10 4.36
CA PRO A 392 -16.69 27.07 5.42
C PRO A 392 -17.71 28.11 4.94
N VAL A 393 -18.74 28.37 5.74
CA VAL A 393 -19.67 29.48 5.55
C VAL A 393 -19.41 30.49 6.66
N CYS A 394 -19.05 31.72 6.29
CA CYS A 394 -18.83 32.80 7.24
C CYS A 394 -20.18 33.46 7.55
N VAL A 395 -20.53 33.54 8.84
CA VAL A 395 -21.79 34.12 9.30
C VAL A 395 -21.57 35.10 10.44
N VAL A 396 -22.49 36.06 10.60
CA VAL A 396 -22.65 36.87 11.81
C VAL A 396 -24.07 36.66 12.30
N GLY A 397 -24.21 35.99 13.46
CA GLY A 397 -25.49 35.41 13.85
C GLY A 397 -25.95 34.38 12.79
N ASP A 398 -27.13 34.60 12.22
CA ASP A 398 -27.68 33.74 11.15
C ASP A 398 -27.42 34.29 9.73
N GLU A 399 -26.89 35.51 9.60
CA GLU A 399 -26.65 36.14 8.30
C GLU A 399 -25.35 35.64 7.68
N ILE A 400 -25.42 35.18 6.42
CA ILE A 400 -24.24 34.78 5.65
C ILE A 400 -23.52 36.02 5.13
N VAL A 401 -22.27 36.21 5.56
CA VAL A 401 -21.46 37.39 5.22
C VAL A 401 -20.43 37.11 4.13
N ALA A 402 -19.94 35.87 4.04
CA ALA A 402 -19.02 35.46 2.99
C ALA A 402 -19.00 33.94 2.79
N LEU A 403 -18.54 33.55 1.60
CA LEU A 403 -18.24 32.19 1.22
C LEU A 403 -16.77 32.20 0.73
N PRO A 404 -15.79 31.79 1.55
CA PRO A 404 -14.37 31.91 1.23
C PRO A 404 -14.00 31.35 -0.15
N GLY A 405 -13.24 32.11 -0.92
CA GLY A 405 -12.85 31.79 -2.30
C GLY A 405 -13.97 31.90 -3.35
N ILE A 406 -15.21 32.22 -2.96
CA ILE A 406 -16.37 32.29 -3.85
C ILE A 406 -16.95 33.71 -3.89
N CYS A 407 -17.36 34.25 -2.73
CA CYS A 407 -17.96 35.58 -2.70
C CYS A 407 -17.96 36.24 -1.32
N ILE A 408 -18.17 37.55 -1.31
CA ILE A 408 -18.52 38.36 -0.14
C ILE A 408 -19.94 38.91 -0.36
N CYS A 409 -20.72 39.03 0.72
CA CYS A 409 -22.10 39.46 0.66
C CYS A 409 -22.25 40.99 0.79
N GLU A 410 -23.31 41.52 0.17
CA GLU A 410 -23.67 42.93 0.24
C GLU A 410 -23.82 43.41 1.69
N GLY A 411 -23.28 44.58 1.99
CA GLY A 411 -23.25 45.16 3.34
C GLY A 411 -22.02 44.77 4.16
N TRP A 412 -21.28 43.75 3.75
CA TRP A 412 -20.11 43.21 4.48
C TRP A 412 -18.78 43.45 3.77
N GLN A 413 -18.82 44.01 2.56
CA GLN A 413 -17.62 44.39 1.82
C GLN A 413 -16.88 45.58 2.43
N SER A 414 -15.57 45.61 2.24
CA SER A 414 -14.74 46.78 2.49
C SER A 414 -15.06 47.93 1.52
N GLU A 415 -14.86 49.16 1.99
CA GLU A 415 -15.20 50.38 1.24
C GLU A 415 -14.24 50.66 0.07
N LYS A 416 -13.00 50.16 0.13
CA LYS A 416 -11.96 50.36 -0.88
C LYS A 416 -11.41 49.01 -1.34
N LYS A 417 -11.15 48.87 -2.65
CA LYS A 417 -10.41 47.71 -3.16
C LYS A 417 -9.02 47.66 -2.49
N GLY A 418 -8.62 46.47 -2.04
CA GLY A 418 -7.35 46.30 -1.32
C GLY A 418 -7.40 46.72 0.15
N SER A 419 -8.58 46.98 0.72
CA SER A 419 -8.78 47.02 2.17
C SER A 419 -9.66 45.85 2.65
N GLY A 420 -9.57 45.50 3.93
CA GLY A 420 -10.33 44.39 4.54
C GLY A 420 -9.65 43.02 4.39
N PHE A 421 -10.41 41.97 4.74
CA PHE A 421 -9.91 40.60 4.86
C PHE A 421 -10.37 39.73 3.68
N ALA A 422 -9.44 39.34 2.82
CA ALA A 422 -9.70 38.37 1.76
C ALA A 422 -9.68 36.95 2.34
N LEU A 423 -10.73 36.18 2.08
CA LEU A 423 -10.89 34.82 2.60
C LEU A 423 -10.72 33.82 1.47
N LYS A 424 -9.82 32.85 1.63
CA LYS A 424 -9.58 31.81 0.63
C LYS A 424 -9.61 30.43 1.28
N TRP A 425 -10.58 29.61 0.89
CA TRP A 425 -10.56 28.19 1.23
C TRP A 425 -9.74 27.43 0.18
N LEU A 426 -8.71 26.73 0.64
CA LEU A 426 -7.88 25.82 -0.13
C LEU A 426 -8.21 24.40 0.36
N PRO A 427 -9.17 23.70 -0.29
CA PRO A 427 -9.37 22.29 0.00
C PRO A 427 -8.04 21.56 -0.17
N THR A 428 -7.75 20.59 0.68
CA THR A 428 -6.61 19.69 0.45
C THR A 428 -6.79 19.11 -0.95
N ALA A 429 -5.90 19.48 -1.87
CA ALA A 429 -5.96 18.97 -3.23
C ALA A 429 -5.98 17.45 -3.14
N LEU A 430 -6.93 16.82 -3.81
CA LEU A 430 -6.94 15.37 -3.98
C LEU A 430 -5.89 14.99 -5.03
N SER A 431 -4.64 15.32 -4.73
CA SER A 431 -3.48 14.56 -5.16
C SER A 431 -3.07 13.74 -3.96
N VAL A 432 -3.22 12.43 -4.08
CA VAL A 432 -2.26 11.43 -3.60
C VAL A 432 -1.15 12.04 -2.74
N ARG A 433 -1.01 11.59 -1.48
CA ARG A 433 0.28 11.69 -0.77
C ARG A 433 1.36 11.14 -1.71
N GLY A 434 2.13 12.04 -2.30
CA GLY A 434 3.02 11.73 -3.40
C GLY A 434 3.44 13.02 -4.08
N ASP A 435 4.23 13.81 -3.36
CA ASP A 435 5.43 14.50 -3.86
C ASP A 435 5.95 15.43 -2.77
N SER A 436 6.54 14.81 -1.75
CA SER A 436 7.61 15.38 -0.96
C SER A 436 8.47 14.21 -0.45
N ASP A 437 9.10 13.52 -1.39
CA ASP A 437 10.30 12.69 -1.18
C ASP A 437 10.91 12.40 -2.56
N THR A 438 11.42 13.46 -3.19
CA THR A 438 12.56 13.32 -4.09
C THR A 438 13.78 12.96 -3.24
N LEU A 439 14.08 11.66 -3.17
CA LEU A 439 15.38 11.00 -3.38
C LEU A 439 15.43 9.60 -2.76
#